data_AF-A0A3C1KEI2-F1
#
_entry.id   AF-A0A3C1KEI2-F1
#
_cell.length_a   1.000
_cell.length_b   1.000
_cell.length_c   1.000
_cell.angle_alpha   90.00
_cell.angle_beta   90.00
_cell.angle_gamma   90.00
#
_symmetry.space_group_name_H-M   'P 1'
#
loop_
_entity.id
_entity.type
_entity.pdbx_description
1 polymer ?
#
loop_
_entity_poly.entity_id
_entity_poly.type
_entity_poly.pdbx_seq_one_letter_code
_entity_poly.pdbx_strand_id
1 'polypeptide(L)' 'VAHTPAGGRSGERTDYGARVRAARDDVQLVDAFLAHVRVGEGLSDDERAVLADVLAERSATEAAR' A
#
# COMPACT_ATOMS: atom_id res chain seq x y z
N VAL A 1 20.57 -6.57 7.08
CA VAL A 1 19.62 -7.44 6.37
C VAL A 1 19.06 -6.64 5.21
N ALA A 2 19.30 -7.06 3.97
CA ALA A 2 18.76 -6.41 2.78
C ALA A 2 17.67 -7.32 2.20
N HIS A 3 16.42 -6.87 2.24
CA HIS A 3 15.30 -7.58 1.63
C HIS A 3 15.31 -7.31 0.12
N THR A 4 16.08 -8.10 -0.62
CA THR A 4 16.04 -8.04 -2.10
C THR A 4 14.81 -8.82 -2.57
N PRO A 5 13.84 -8.19 -3.27
CA PRO A 5 12.64 -8.88 -3.72
C PRO A 5 12.99 -9.92 -4.79
N ALA A 6 12.46 -11.14 -4.66
CA ALA A 6 12.55 -12.14 -5.72
C ALA A 6 11.76 -11.66 -6.95
N GLY A 7 12.43 -11.55 -8.10
CA GLY A 7 11.90 -10.92 -9.31
C GLY A 7 10.50 -11.41 -9.72
N GLY A 8 9.55 -10.47 -9.82
CA GLY A 8 8.16 -10.73 -10.16
C GLY A 8 7.93 -11.10 -11.64
N ARG A 9 6.91 -11.94 -11.86
CA ARG A 9 6.44 -12.36 -13.20
C ARG A 9 6.01 -11.15 -14.03
N SER A 10 6.45 -11.10 -15.28
CA SER A 10 6.30 -9.96 -16.20
C SER A 10 4.87 -9.65 -16.67
N GLY A 11 3.84 -10.35 -16.17
CA GLY A 11 2.45 -10.18 -16.58
C GLY A 11 1.67 -9.09 -15.83
N GLU A 12 2.00 -8.80 -14.56
CA GLU A 12 1.23 -7.88 -13.71
C GLU A 12 1.44 -6.38 -13.96
N ARG A 13 2.40 -5.99 -14.81
CA ARG A 13 2.85 -4.58 -14.91
C ARG A 13 1.75 -3.63 -15.41
N THR A 14 0.78 -4.13 -16.17
CA THR A 14 -0.33 -3.31 -16.67
C THR A 14 -1.34 -2.98 -15.57
N ASP A 15 -1.45 -3.80 -14.52
CA ASP A 15 -2.56 -3.71 -13.58
C ASP A 15 -2.27 -2.81 -12.37
N TYR A 16 -1.00 -2.59 -12.01
CA TYR A 16 -0.65 -1.71 -10.88
C TYR A 16 -1.11 -0.26 -11.10
N GLY A 17 -0.79 0.33 -12.26
CA GLY A 17 -1.16 1.71 -12.57
C GLY A 17 -2.68 1.93 -12.71
N ALA A 18 -3.44 0.88 -13.03
CA ALA A 18 -4.90 0.92 -13.02
C ALA A 18 -5.46 0.86 -11.58
N ARG A 19 -4.92 -0.03 -10.73
CA ARG A 19 -5.34 -0.17 -9.33
C ARG A 19 -5.04 1.08 -8.50
N VAL A 20 -3.87 1.67 -8.66
CA VAL A 20 -3.49 2.93 -7.97
C VAL A 20 -4.44 4.06 -8.34
N ARG A 21 -4.84 4.18 -9.60
CA ARG A 21 -5.80 5.21 -10.05
C ARG A 21 -7.23 4.96 -9.58
N ALA A 22 -7.55 3.72 -9.20
CA ALA A 22 -8.85 3.34 -8.67
C ALA A 22 -8.96 3.47 -7.13
N ALA A 23 -7.83 3.58 -6.42
CA ALA A 23 -7.80 3.76 -4.98
C ALA A 23 -8.48 5.08 -4.58
N ARG A 24 -9.38 5.01 -3.59
CA ARG A 24 -10.18 6.14 -3.10
C ARG A 24 -9.64 6.75 -1.82
N ASP A 25 -8.75 6.05 -1.14
CA ASP A 25 -8.13 6.45 0.11
C ASP A 25 -6.69 5.90 0.20
N ASP A 26 -5.92 6.46 1.15
CA ASP A 26 -4.51 6.10 1.34
C ASP A 26 -4.33 4.63 1.75
N VAL A 27 -5.31 4.05 2.44
CA VAL A 27 -5.28 2.64 2.83
C VAL A 27 -5.33 1.75 1.59
N GLN A 28 -6.23 2.04 0.66
CA GLN A 28 -6.35 1.33 -0.62
C GLN A 28 -5.12 1.53 -1.52
N LEU A 29 -4.51 2.71 -1.47
CA LEU A 29 -3.27 2.99 -2.20
C LEU A 29 -2.14 2.09 -1.71
N VAL A 30 -1.94 2.02 -0.39
CA VAL A 30 -0.89 1.22 0.24
C VAL A 30 -1.15 -0.28 0.05
N ASP A 31 -2.40 -0.73 0.18
CA ASP A 31 -2.80 -2.11 -0.08
C ASP A 31 -2.47 -2.54 -1.53
N ALA A 32 -2.86 -1.73 -2.51
CA ALA A 32 -2.57 -1.99 -3.93
C ALA A 32 -1.06 -1.98 -4.24
N PHE A 33 -0.30 -1.15 -3.53
CA PHE A 33 1.16 -1.12 -3.62
C PHE A 33 1.81 -2.39 -3.04
N LEU A 34 1.38 -2.80 -1.84
CA LEU A 34 1.90 -4.02 -1.22
C LEU A 34 1.57 -5.26 -2.05
N ALA A 35 0.33 -5.37 -2.53
CA ALA A 35 -0.06 -6.44 -3.45
C ALA A 35 0.78 -6.44 -4.72
N HIS A 36 1.22 -5.28 -5.21
CA HIS A 36 2.11 -5.21 -6.37
C HIS A 36 3.53 -5.71 -6.08
N VAL A 37 4.12 -5.32 -4.95
CA VAL A 37 5.52 -5.67 -4.63
C VAL A 37 5.66 -7.05 -3.98
N ARG A 38 4.57 -7.60 -3.42
CA ARG A 38 4.51 -8.91 -2.75
C ARG A 38 3.78 -9.99 -3.55
N VAL A 39 3.73 -9.86 -4.88
CA VAL A 39 3.16 -10.90 -5.77
C VAL A 39 1.70 -11.25 -5.39
N GLY A 40 0.90 -10.23 -5.11
CA GLY A 40 -0.52 -10.33 -4.82
C GLY A 40 -0.90 -10.20 -3.34
N GLU A 41 0.06 -10.20 -2.42
CA GLU A 41 -0.23 -10.04 -0.99
C GLU A 41 -0.32 -8.56 -0.58
N GLY A 42 -1.52 -8.12 -0.19
CA GLY A 42 -1.80 -6.75 0.28
C GLY A 42 -1.34 -6.51 1.73
N LEU A 43 -2.02 -5.56 2.39
CA LEU A 43 -1.85 -5.32 3.82
C LEU A 43 -2.31 -6.55 4.61
N SER A 44 -1.48 -6.98 5.56
CA SER A 44 -1.97 -7.85 6.65
C SER A 44 -2.89 -7.06 7.59
N ASP A 45 -3.62 -7.77 8.45
CA ASP A 45 -4.50 -7.14 9.44
C ASP A 45 -3.72 -6.27 10.44
N ASP A 46 -2.54 -6.74 10.88
CA ASP A 46 -1.66 -5.98 11.76
C ASP A 46 -1.11 -4.73 11.06
N GLU A 47 -0.70 -4.84 9.79
CA GLU A 47 -0.20 -3.71 9.01
C GLU A 47 -1.30 -2.68 8.75
N ARG A 48 -2.54 -3.13 8.57
CA ARG A 48 -3.71 -2.26 8.41
C ARG A 48 -4.00 -1.47 9.68
N ALA A 49 -3.86 -2.09 10.86
CA ALA A 49 -4.03 -1.41 12.14
C ALA A 49 -2.97 -0.30 12.30
N VAL A 50 -1.69 -0.63 12.07
CA VAL A 50 -0.59 0.36 12.14
C VAL A 50 -0.80 1.50 11.15
N LEU A 51 -1.23 1.19 9.92
CA LEU A 51 -1.48 2.22 8.91
C LEU A 51 -2.64 3.15 9.31
N ALA A 52 -3.71 2.61 9.89
CA ALA A 52 -4.83 3.40 10.36
C ALA A 52 -4.41 4.38 11.48
N ASP A 53 -3.59 3.91 12.43
CA ASP A 53 -3.07 4.74 13.52
C ASP A 53 -2.22 5.90 12.98
N VAL A 54 -1.29 5.61 12.06
CA VAL A 54 -0.44 6.64 11.44
C VAL A 54 -1.27 7.64 10.65
N LEU A 55 -2.24 7.19 9.86
CA LEU A 55 -3.10 8.09 9.08
C LEU A 55 -3.96 8.99 9.99
N ALA A 56 -4.41 8.47 11.14
CA ALA A 56 -5.14 9.27 12.13
C ALA A 56 -4.24 10.36 12.74
N GLU A 57 -3.01 10.04 13.12
CA GLU A 57 -2.03 11.02 13.63
C GLU A 57 -1.69 12.10 12.60
N ARG A 58 -1.53 11.70 11.33
CA ARG A 58 -1.27 12.62 10.21
C ARG A 58 -2.44 13.55 9.95
N SER A 59 -3.65 13.03 9.92
CA SER A 59 -4.88 13.83 9.74
C SER A 59 -5.04 14.89 10.84
N ALA A 60 -4.75 14.52 12.09
CA ALA A 60 -4.79 15.45 13.22
C ALA A 60 -3.72 16.56 13.10
N THR A 61 -2.52 16.21 12.64
CA THR A 61 -1.42 17.17 12.44
C THR A 61 -1.71 18.14 11.30
N GLU A 62 -2.31 17.66 10.21
CA GLU A 62 -2.65 18.47 9.04
C GLU A 62 -3.84 19.40 9.29
N ALA A 63 -4.80 18.99 10.13
CA ALA A 63 -5.91 19.85 10.56
C ALA A 63 -5.48 20.96 11.55
N ALA A 64 -4.37 20.77 12.27
CA ALA A 64 -3.82 21.75 13.20
C ALA A 64 -2.91 22.81 12.52
N ARG A 65 -2.67 22.69 11.22
CA ARG A 65 -1.79 23.55 10.43
C ARG A 65 -2.57 24.54 9.59
#